data_AF-B9S305-F1
#
_entry.id   AF-B9S305-F1
#
_cell.length_a   1.000
_cell.length_b   1.000
_cell.length_c   1.000
_cell.angle_alpha   90.00
_cell.angle_beta   90.00
_cell.angle_gamma   90.00
#
_symmetry.space_group_name_H-M   'P 1'
#
loop_
_entity.id
_entity.type
_entity.pdbx_description
1 polymer ?
#
loop_
_entity_poly.entity_id
_entity_poly.type
_entity_poly.pdbx_seq_one_letter_code
_entity_poly.pdbx_strand_id
1 'polypeptide(L)' 'MESILRYVPNKVTSKMNASLTTPFMAEDICKALFNMHPSKACGKDGVSAIIFKNIVMWCMLMFTYLK' A
#
# COMPACT_ATOMS: atom_id res chain seq x y z
N MET A 1 -14.91 13.24 -28.18
CA MET A 1 -13.99 12.78 -27.10
C MET A 1 -13.51 11.34 -27.34
N GLU A 2 -14.39 10.43 -27.77
CA GLU A 2 -14.05 9.01 -28.00
C GLU A 2 -13.02 8.74 -29.11
N SER A 3 -12.93 9.59 -30.14
CA SER A 3 -11.97 9.41 -31.25
C SER A 3 -10.50 9.55 -30.82
N ILE A 4 -10.23 10.35 -29.80
CA ILE A 4 -8.87 10.66 -29.31
C ILE A 4 -8.35 9.52 -28.42
N LEU A 5 -9.24 8.85 -27.68
CA LEU A 5 -8.89 7.77 -26.76
C LEU A 5 -8.36 6.52 -27.46
N ARG A 6 -8.62 6.35 -28.77
CA ARG A 6 -8.11 5.22 -29.58
C ARG A 6 -6.59 5.25 -29.75
N TYR A 7 -5.98 6.42 -29.62
CA TYR A 7 -4.52 6.60 -29.70
C TYR A 7 -3.83 6.39 -28.36
N VAL A 8 -4.58 6.28 -27.26
CA VAL A 8 -4.02 6.04 -25.93
C VAL A 8 -3.93 4.53 -25.71
N PRO A 9 -2.72 3.96 -25.62
CA PRO A 9 -2.56 2.53 -25.38
C PRO A 9 -3.09 2.17 -23.98
N ASN A 10 -3.81 1.05 -23.90
CA ASN A 10 -4.34 0.54 -22.64
C ASN A 10 -3.21 0.03 -21.75
N LYS A 11 -2.94 0.73 -20.65
CA LYS A 11 -1.85 0.39 -19.72
C LYS A 11 -2.21 -0.70 -18.71
N VAL A 12 -3.50 -0.86 -18.42
CA VAL A 12 -4.00 -1.79 -17.40
C VAL A 12 -4.92 -2.78 -18.08
N THR A 13 -4.53 -4.06 -18.07
CA THR A 13 -5.39 -5.14 -18.58
C THR A 13 -6.50 -5.44 -17.59
N SER A 14 -7.60 -6.07 -18.03
CA SER A 14 -8.69 -6.48 -17.13
C SER A 14 -8.20 -7.38 -16.00
N LYS A 15 -7.19 -8.24 -16.25
CA LYS A 15 -6.57 -9.08 -15.23
C LYS A 15 -5.81 -8.27 -14.19
N MET A 16 -5.06 -7.24 -14.61
CA MET A 16 -4.38 -6.33 -13.69
C MET A 16 -5.39 -5.55 -12.85
N ASN A 17 -6.47 -5.07 -13.47
CA ASN A 17 -7.53 -4.36 -12.76
C ASN A 17 -8.18 -5.25 -11.70
N ALA A 18 -8.53 -6.50 -12.05
CA ALA A 18 -9.08 -7.47 -11.11
C ALA A 18 -8.15 -7.68 -9.90
N SER A 19 -6.84 -7.81 -10.14
CA SER A 19 -5.83 -7.94 -9.09
C SER A 19 -5.64 -6.68 -8.24
N LEU A 20 -5.82 -5.47 -8.78
CA LEU A 20 -5.70 -4.22 -8.03
C LEU A 20 -6.91 -3.96 -7.14
N THR A 21 -8.06 -4.53 -7.51
CA THR A 21 -9.33 -4.39 -6.77
C THR A 21 -9.58 -5.48 -5.74
N THR A 22 -8.69 -6.47 -5.60
CA THR A 22 -8.85 -7.50 -4.57
C THR A 22 -8.70 -6.90 -3.17
N PRO A 23 -9.46 -7.40 -2.16
CA PRO A 23 -9.24 -7.02 -0.77
C PRO A 23 -7.79 -7.30 -0.34
N PHE A 24 -7.22 -6.39 0.46
CA PHE A 24 -5.89 -6.56 1.01
C PHE A 24 -5.90 -7.54 2.19
N MET A 25 -4.82 -8.31 2.34
CA MET A 25 -4.61 -9.22 3.46
C MET A 25 -3.57 -8.67 4.44
N ALA A 26 -3.47 -9.27 5.63
CA ALA A 26 -2.49 -8.86 6.63
C ALA A 26 -1.05 -8.96 6.10
N GLU A 27 -0.76 -9.97 5.27
CA GLU A 27 0.55 -10.16 4.64
C GLU A 27 0.91 -9.02 3.70
N ASP A 28 -0.09 -8.44 3.01
CA ASP A 28 0.12 -7.32 2.10
C ASP A 28 0.47 -6.05 2.86
N ILE A 29 -0.17 -5.84 4.02
CA ILE A 29 0.14 -4.74 4.94
C ILE A 29 1.58 -4.89 5.44
N CYS A 30 1.98 -6.07 5.89
CA CYS A 30 3.35 -6.34 6.32
C CYS A 30 4.37 -6.03 5.21
N LYS A 31 4.17 -6.57 4.01
CA LYS A 31 5.05 -6.34 2.86
C LYS A 31 5.16 -4.85 2.52
N ALA A 32 4.03 -4.14 2.46
CA ALA A 32 4.01 -2.71 2.20
C ALA A 32 4.78 -1.92 3.28
N LEU A 33 4.61 -2.31 4.55
CA LEU A 33 5.29 -1.69 5.68
C LEU A 33 6.81 -1.89 5.61
N PHE A 34 7.28 -3.09 5.25
CA PHE A 34 8.71 -3.37 5.07
C PHE A 34 9.29 -2.59 3.88
N ASN A 35 8.54 -2.48 2.79
CA ASN A 35 8.97 -1.79 1.57
C ASN A 35 9.02 -0.25 1.70
N MET A 36 8.36 0.34 2.68
CA MET A 36 8.42 1.79 2.89
C MET A 36 9.84 2.18 3.35
N HIS A 37 10.45 3.24 2.80
CA HIS A 37 11.80 3.65 3.22
C HIS A 37 11.73 4.54 4.48
N PRO A 38 12.66 4.44 5.44
CA PRO A 38 12.65 5.24 6.67
C PRO A 38 12.61 6.76 6.43
N SER A 39 13.27 7.24 5.38
CA SER A 39 13.30 8.66 5.01
C SER A 39 12.18 9.10 4.06
N LYS A 40 11.14 8.27 3.85
CA LYS A 40 9.97 8.70 3.06
C LYS A 40 9.40 9.97 3.68
N ALA A 41 9.11 10.94 2.81
CA ALA A 41 8.53 12.21 3.20
C ALA A 41 7.22 11.96 3.96
N CYS A 42 7.02 12.78 4.98
CA CYS A 42 5.84 12.76 5.81
C CYS A 42 4.59 13.09 4.97
N GLY A 43 3.46 12.45 5.29
CA GLY A 43 2.16 12.85 4.74
C GLY A 43 1.70 14.19 5.32
N LYS A 44 0.52 14.65 4.87
CA LYS A 44 -0.15 15.83 5.45
C LYS A 44 -0.44 15.69 6.94
N ASP A 45 -0.45 14.45 7.44
CA ASP A 45 -0.67 14.06 8.84
C ASP A 45 0.50 14.36 9.78
N GLY A 46 1.70 14.69 9.28
CA GLY A 46 2.85 14.99 10.15
C GLY A 46 3.53 13.74 10.75
N VAL A 47 3.07 12.54 10.41
CA VAL A 47 3.67 11.27 10.86
C VAL A 47 4.78 10.84 9.91
N SER A 48 6.01 10.76 10.42
CA SER A 48 7.14 10.23 9.66
C SER A 48 6.98 8.73 9.39
N ALA A 49 7.49 8.26 8.25
CA ALA A 49 7.41 6.85 7.87
C ALA A 49 8.00 5.90 8.90
N ILE A 50 9.06 6.31 9.62
CA ILE A 50 9.66 5.55 10.73
C ILE A 50 8.65 5.38 11.87
N ILE A 51 7.98 6.46 12.27
CA ILE A 51 7.04 6.42 13.40
C ILE A 51 5.85 5.53 13.04
N PHE A 52 5.30 5.69 11.83
CA PHE A 52 4.20 4.85 11.35
C PHE A 52 4.57 3.36 11.33
N LYS A 53 5.76 3.02 10.79
CA LYS A 53 6.29 1.65 10.80
C LYS A 53 6.36 1.05 12.19
N ASN A 54 6.92 1.79 13.14
CA ASN A 54 7.14 1.29 14.49
C ASN A 54 5.82 1.05 15.22
N ILE A 55 4.87 1.99 15.13
CA ILE A 55 3.55 1.86 15.78
C ILE A 55 2.79 0.66 15.22
N VAL A 56 2.70 0.55 13.89
CA VAL A 56 1.97 -0.56 13.25
C VAL A 56 2.63 -1.90 13.57
N MET A 57 3.96 -1.98 13.54
CA MET A 57 4.70 -3.19 13.87
C MET A 57 4.50 -3.59 15.34
N TRP A 58 4.48 -2.64 16.28
CA TRP A 58 4.21 -2.91 17.69
C TRP A 58 2.78 -3.36 17.94
N CYS A 59 1.79 -2.76 17.28
CA CYS A 59 0.42 -3.25 17.32
C CYS A 59 0.34 -4.70 16.83
N MET A 60 0.98 -5.02 15.70
CA MET A 60 1.01 -6.39 15.19
C MET A 60 1.67 -7.36 16.19
N LEU A 61 2.80 -6.98 16.79
CA LEU A 61 3.46 -7.78 17.82
C LEU A 61 2.57 -7.98 19.05
N MET A 62 1.91 -6.94 19.57
CA MET A 62 0.96 -7.08 20.68
C MET A 62 -0.15 -8.08 20.34
N PHE A 63 -0.79 -7.98 19.18
CA PHE A 63 -1.87 -8.91 18.81
C PHE A 63 -1.38 -10.35 18.55
N THR A 64 -0.10 -10.54 18.22
CA THR A 64 0.49 -11.87 17.99
C THR A 64 0.96 -12.51 19.30
N TYR A 65 1.50 -11.73 20.24
CA TYR A 65 2.06 -12.21 21.51
C TYR A 65 1.06 -12.23 22.68
N LEU A 66 -0.11 -11.60 22.54
CA LEU A 66 -1.18 -11.64 23.56
C LEU A 66 -2.16 -12.82 23.35
N LYS A 67 -1.71 -13.89 22.68
CA LYS A 67 -2.49 -15.09 22.38
C LYS A 67 -2.04 -16.26 23.22
#